data_AF-M0J0F7-F1
#
_entry.id   AF-M0J0F7-F1
#
_cell.length_a   1.000
_cell.length_b   1.000
_cell.length_c   1.000
_cell.angle_alpha   90.00
_cell.angle_beta   90.00
_cell.angle_gamma   90.00
#
_symmetry.space_group_name_H-M   'P 1'
#
loop_
_entity.id
_entity.type
_entity.pdbx_description
1 polymer ?
#
loop_
_entity_poly.entity_id
_entity_poly.type
_entity_poly.pdbx_seq_one_letter_code
_entity_poly.pdbx_strand_id
1 'polypeptide(L)'
;MTETAVVIGHTGCGAVTATYDDLTDGLDEPAGIEHCLGVLKPHLEPALEHLPGDIERAAAINRLVEYNVDRQVEFLSSSDDVPDAVDVFGVVYDFQDVYGGQRGEVHVINIDGETDVDALRAAHPDIESRINRLWEY
;
A
#
# COMPACT_ATOMS: atom_id res chain seq x y z
N MET A 1 3.86 -26.87 -6.26
CA MET A 1 4.60 -25.62 -6.47
C MET A 1 3.86 -24.60 -5.64
N THR A 2 4.55 -23.81 -4.82
CA THR A 2 3.92 -22.62 -4.23
C THR A 2 3.82 -21.59 -5.34
N GLU A 3 2.60 -21.22 -5.68
CA GLU A 3 2.32 -20.12 -6.60
C GLU A 3 2.20 -18.88 -5.73
N THR A 4 2.94 -17.82 -6.05
CA THR A 4 3.01 -16.62 -5.22
C THR A 4 2.74 -15.41 -6.09
N ALA A 5 1.84 -14.54 -5.64
CA ALA A 5 1.62 -13.22 -6.21
C ALA A 5 2.17 -12.16 -5.26
N VAL A 6 2.78 -11.11 -5.81
CA VAL A 6 3.31 -10.00 -5.01
C VAL A 6 2.80 -8.68 -5.56
N VAL A 7 2.07 -7.95 -4.74
CA VAL A 7 1.70 -6.55 -4.96
C VAL A 7 2.81 -5.67 -4.40
N ILE A 8 3.49 -4.93 -5.29
CA ILE A 8 4.61 -4.06 -4.90
C ILE A 8 4.17 -2.61 -5.02
N GLY A 9 3.93 -1.98 -3.88
CA GLY A 9 3.89 -0.52 -3.74
C GLY A 9 5.29 0.05 -3.57
N HIS A 10 5.38 1.37 -3.57
CA HIS A 10 6.65 2.03 -3.27
C HIS A 10 6.42 3.40 -2.64
N THR A 11 7.31 3.78 -1.73
CA THR A 11 7.27 5.11 -1.07
C THR A 11 7.19 6.25 -2.09
N GLY A 12 6.62 7.39 -1.75
CA GLY A 12 6.56 8.55 -2.65
C GLY A 12 5.93 8.27 -4.02
N CYS A 13 4.96 7.35 -4.10
CA CYS A 13 4.30 7.02 -5.36
C CYS A 13 3.62 8.26 -5.97
N GLY A 14 4.00 8.61 -7.20
CA GLY A 14 3.48 9.78 -7.90
C GLY A 14 1.98 9.70 -8.16
N ALA A 15 1.45 8.52 -8.46
CA ALA A 15 0.02 8.31 -8.65
C ALA A 15 -0.76 8.52 -7.35
N VAL A 16 -0.31 7.93 -6.24
CA VAL A 16 -0.92 8.14 -4.91
C VAL A 16 -0.81 9.60 -4.49
N THR A 17 0.33 10.25 -4.78
CA THR A 17 0.56 11.67 -4.52
C THR A 17 -0.46 12.54 -5.25
N ALA A 18 -0.60 12.35 -6.57
CA ALA A 18 -1.55 13.10 -7.37
C ALA A 18 -2.99 12.81 -6.95
N THR A 19 -3.33 11.55 -6.63
CA THR A 19 -4.69 11.23 -6.13
C THR A 19 -4.97 11.90 -4.79
N TYR A 20 -4.00 11.93 -3.87
CA TYR A 20 -4.14 12.64 -2.59
C TYR A 20 -4.39 14.12 -2.80
N ASP A 21 -3.54 14.79 -3.59
CA ASP A 21 -3.67 16.22 -3.88
C ASP A 21 -5.02 16.55 -4.54
N ASP A 22 -5.51 15.68 -5.43
CA ASP A 22 -6.77 15.88 -6.12
C ASP A 22 -7.98 15.69 -5.18
N LEU A 23 -7.87 14.79 -4.19
CA LEU A 23 -8.88 14.59 -3.16
C LEU A 23 -8.88 15.71 -2.10
N THR A 24 -7.73 16.34 -1.80
CA THR A 24 -7.63 17.38 -0.76
C THR A 24 -7.80 18.80 -1.29
N ASP A 25 -7.16 19.12 -2.40
CA ASP A 25 -7.05 20.48 -2.93
C ASP A 25 -7.65 20.62 -4.33
N GLY A 26 -7.86 19.50 -5.03
CA GLY A 26 -8.25 19.45 -6.44
C GLY A 26 -7.06 19.66 -7.37
N LEU A 27 -7.06 18.96 -8.52
CA LEU A 27 -6.01 19.06 -9.52
C LEU A 27 -6.57 19.40 -10.91
N ASP A 28 -5.83 20.26 -11.64
CA ASP A 28 -6.08 20.58 -13.05
C ASP A 28 -5.01 19.89 -13.89
N GLU A 29 -5.30 18.67 -14.32
CA GLU A 29 -4.38 17.77 -15.03
C GLU A 29 -4.92 17.44 -16.43
N PRO A 30 -4.08 17.01 -17.39
CA PRO A 30 -4.57 16.56 -18.68
C PRO A 30 -5.57 15.41 -18.54
N ALA A 31 -6.59 15.34 -19.40
CA ALA A 31 -7.68 14.35 -19.33
C ALA A 31 -7.22 12.88 -19.20
N GLY A 32 -6.05 12.53 -19.75
CA GLY A 32 -5.47 11.20 -19.58
C GLY A 32 -5.05 10.90 -18.14
N ILE A 33 -4.48 11.89 -17.44
CA ILE A 33 -4.11 11.80 -16.03
C ILE A 33 -5.37 11.80 -15.17
N GLU A 34 -6.33 12.70 -15.43
CA GLU A 34 -7.62 12.72 -14.72
C GLU A 34 -8.32 11.36 -14.77
N HIS A 35 -8.30 10.69 -15.93
CA HIS A 35 -8.87 9.36 -16.09
C HIS A 35 -8.15 8.33 -15.20
N CYS A 36 -6.83 8.31 -15.21
CA CYS A 36 -6.05 7.41 -14.36
C CYS A 36 -6.29 7.66 -12.87
N LEU A 37 -6.34 8.93 -12.44
CA LEU A 37 -6.65 9.28 -11.05
C LEU A 37 -8.09 8.88 -10.69
N GLY A 38 -9.04 9.02 -11.61
CA GLY A 38 -10.43 8.61 -11.44
C GLY A 38 -10.61 7.12 -11.15
N VAL A 39 -9.69 6.26 -11.63
CA VAL A 39 -9.69 4.82 -11.29
C VAL A 39 -9.19 4.59 -9.87
N LEU A 40 -8.19 5.35 -9.41
CA LEU A 40 -7.56 5.15 -8.10
C LEU A 40 -8.34 5.81 -6.96
N LYS A 41 -8.95 6.98 -7.21
CA LYS A 41 -9.67 7.81 -6.23
C LYS A 41 -10.66 7.02 -5.36
N PRO A 42 -11.61 6.23 -5.92
CA PRO A 42 -12.63 5.56 -5.10
C PRO A 42 -12.04 4.57 -4.10
N HIS A 43 -10.83 4.06 -4.37
CA HIS A 43 -10.14 3.15 -3.47
C HIS A 43 -9.40 3.90 -2.37
N LEU A 44 -8.87 5.10 -2.62
CA LEU A 44 -8.10 5.87 -1.64
C LEU A 44 -8.94 6.84 -0.80
N GLU A 45 -10.06 7.32 -1.32
CA GLU A 45 -10.93 8.28 -0.63
C GLU A 45 -11.35 7.81 0.79
N PRO A 46 -11.76 6.55 1.03
CA PRO A 46 -12.12 6.09 2.38
C PRO A 46 -10.95 6.14 3.38
N ALA A 47 -9.71 6.04 2.89
CA ALA A 47 -8.53 6.08 3.75
C ALA A 47 -8.32 7.48 4.36
N LEU A 48 -8.82 8.54 3.73
CA LEU A 48 -8.65 9.90 4.23
C LEU A 48 -9.34 10.13 5.58
N GLU A 49 -10.44 9.41 5.85
CA GLU A 49 -11.15 9.49 7.14
C GLU A 49 -10.32 8.91 8.30
N HIS A 50 -9.36 8.05 8.00
CA HIS A 50 -8.51 7.36 8.97
C HIS A 50 -7.19 8.11 9.21
N LEU A 51 -6.85 9.09 8.37
CA LEU A 51 -5.61 9.86 8.52
C LEU A 51 -5.72 10.85 9.69
N PRO A 52 -4.66 11.03 10.50
CA PRO A 52 -4.60 12.11 11.48
C PRO A 52 -4.73 13.47 10.81
N GLY A 53 -5.52 14.38 11.37
CA GLY A 53 -5.78 15.69 10.76
C GLY A 53 -4.57 16.63 10.67
N ASP A 54 -3.51 16.37 11.43
CA ASP A 54 -2.26 17.13 11.46
C ASP A 54 -1.08 16.39 10.81
N ILE A 55 -1.36 15.32 10.06
CA ILE A 55 -0.31 14.53 9.42
C ILE A 55 0.42 15.37 8.35
N GLU A 56 1.75 15.25 8.36
CA GLU A 56 2.57 15.80 7.28
C GLU A 56 2.25 15.14 5.94
N ARG A 57 2.15 15.92 4.87
CA ARG A 57 1.74 15.44 3.54
C ARG A 57 2.54 14.22 3.06
N ALA A 58 3.87 14.23 3.24
CA ALA A 58 4.71 13.11 2.85
C ALA A 58 4.40 11.81 3.63
N ALA A 59 4.06 11.95 4.92
CA ALA A 59 3.64 10.81 5.73
C ALA A 59 2.26 10.30 5.28
N ALA A 60 1.30 11.19 5.02
CA ALA A 60 -0.01 10.81 4.47
C ALA A 60 0.12 9.98 3.18
N ILE A 61 0.94 10.46 2.23
CA ILE A 61 1.16 9.75 0.96
C ILE A 61 1.71 8.35 1.18
N ASN A 62 2.74 8.19 2.04
CA ASN A 62 3.33 6.87 2.28
C ASN A 62 2.38 5.92 3.02
N ARG A 63 1.51 6.43 3.88
CA ARG A 63 0.42 5.64 4.48
C ARG A 63 -0.63 5.22 3.47
N LEU A 64 -1.00 6.11 2.54
CA LEU A 64 -1.91 5.78 1.44
C LEU A 64 -1.29 4.80 0.44
N VAL A 65 0.04 4.73 0.32
CA VAL A 65 0.70 3.67 -0.44
C VAL A 65 0.45 2.31 0.19
N GLU A 66 0.62 2.18 1.52
CA GLU A 66 0.32 0.93 2.23
C GLU A 66 -1.14 0.53 2.04
N TYR A 67 -2.06 1.48 2.26
CA TYR A 67 -3.48 1.26 2.05
C TYR A 67 -3.82 0.82 0.62
N ASN A 68 -3.20 1.43 -0.39
CA ASN A 68 -3.39 1.00 -1.78
C ASN A 68 -2.95 -0.44 -1.99
N VAL A 69 -1.78 -0.81 -1.45
CA VAL A 69 -1.28 -2.20 -1.52
C VAL A 69 -2.27 -3.15 -0.87
N ASP A 70 -2.80 -2.82 0.30
CA ASP A 70 -3.82 -3.63 0.99
C ASP A 70 -5.07 -3.84 0.13
N ARG A 71 -5.55 -2.79 -0.55
CA ARG A 71 -6.71 -2.90 -1.47
C ARG A 71 -6.43 -3.76 -2.69
N GLN A 72 -5.21 -3.71 -3.23
CA GLN A 72 -4.85 -4.55 -4.37
C GLN A 72 -4.64 -6.02 -3.96
N VAL A 73 -4.14 -6.27 -2.74
CA VAL A 73 -4.11 -7.62 -2.17
C VAL A 73 -5.53 -8.14 -2.01
N GLU A 74 -6.43 -7.38 -1.39
CA GLU A 74 -7.85 -7.75 -1.24
C GLU A 74 -8.51 -8.03 -2.60
N PHE A 75 -8.26 -7.19 -3.61
CA PHE A 75 -8.78 -7.39 -4.96
C PHE A 75 -8.27 -8.68 -5.61
N LEU A 76 -6.97 -8.99 -5.48
CA LEU A 76 -6.40 -10.22 -6.02
C LEU A 76 -6.91 -11.46 -5.29
N SER A 77 -6.91 -11.45 -3.95
CA SER A 77 -7.34 -12.58 -3.13
C SER A 77 -8.84 -12.87 -3.23
N SER A 78 -9.64 -11.90 -3.68
CA SER A 78 -11.09 -12.08 -3.92
C SER A 78 -11.44 -12.43 -5.37
N SER A 79 -10.45 -12.52 -6.26
CA SER A 79 -10.66 -12.79 -7.68
C SER A 79 -10.83 -14.28 -7.96
N ASP A 80 -11.90 -14.65 -8.67
CA ASP A 80 -12.11 -16.04 -9.15
C ASP A 80 -11.00 -16.51 -10.13
N ASP A 81 -10.22 -15.57 -10.69
CA ASP A 81 -9.10 -15.86 -11.57
C ASP A 81 -7.80 -16.22 -10.82
N VAL A 82 -7.76 -15.98 -9.50
CA VAL A 82 -6.62 -16.29 -8.62
C VAL A 82 -7.00 -17.48 -7.74
N PRO A 83 -6.36 -18.65 -7.91
CA PRO A 83 -6.66 -19.82 -7.08
C PRO A 83 -6.35 -19.58 -5.59
N ASP A 84 -7.18 -20.15 -4.70
CA ASP A 84 -6.99 -20.09 -3.23
C ASP A 84 -5.62 -20.63 -2.74
N ALA A 85 -4.91 -21.39 -3.58
CA ALA A 85 -3.59 -21.93 -3.28
C ALA A 85 -2.44 -20.95 -3.56
N VAL A 86 -2.73 -19.76 -4.10
CA VAL A 86 -1.75 -18.71 -4.37
C VAL A 86 -1.60 -17.84 -3.13
N ASP A 87 -0.39 -17.79 -2.57
CA ASP A 87 -0.08 -16.85 -1.49
C ASP A 87 0.07 -15.43 -2.08
N VAL A 88 -0.63 -14.44 -1.52
CA VAL A 88 -0.62 -13.04 -1.99
C VAL A 88 0.07 -12.14 -0.97
N PHE A 89 1.21 -11.59 -1.36
CA PHE A 89 2.00 -10.68 -0.52
C PHE A 89 1.81 -9.23 -0.95
N GLY A 90 1.54 -8.36 0.01
CA GLY A 90 1.64 -6.90 -0.15
C GLY A 90 2.94 -6.38 0.43
N VAL A 91 3.73 -5.70 -0.40
CA VAL A 91 5.03 -5.16 0.00
C VAL A 91 5.21 -3.72 -0.46
N VAL A 92 6.05 -2.96 0.26
CA VAL A 92 6.47 -1.61 -0.10
C VAL A 92 7.98 -1.57 -0.31
N TYR A 93 8.40 -1.14 -1.50
CA TYR A 93 9.80 -0.81 -1.78
C TYR A 93 10.11 0.62 -1.32
N ASP A 94 11.00 0.75 -0.33
CA ASP A 94 11.35 2.00 0.31
C ASP A 94 12.61 2.62 -0.29
N PHE A 95 12.44 3.56 -1.24
CA PHE A 95 13.55 4.32 -1.80
C PHE A 95 13.77 5.68 -1.13
N GLN A 96 12.88 6.07 -0.22
CA GLN A 96 12.92 7.35 0.50
C GLN A 96 13.44 7.23 1.94
N ASP A 97 13.72 6.01 2.41
CA ASP A 97 14.17 5.69 3.77
C ASP A 97 13.13 6.10 4.84
N VAL A 98 11.85 5.84 4.54
CA VAL A 98 10.71 6.18 5.39
C VAL A 98 10.56 5.19 6.55
N TYR A 99 10.95 3.93 6.35
CA TYR A 99 10.84 2.88 7.38
C TYR A 99 12.04 2.86 8.35
N GLY A 100 13.02 3.75 8.18
CA GLY A 100 14.18 3.92 9.07
C GLY A 100 15.26 2.84 8.92
N GLY A 101 15.31 2.18 7.76
CA GLY A 101 16.18 1.06 7.44
C GLY A 101 17.33 1.44 6.50
N GLN A 102 17.63 0.56 5.54
CA GLN A 102 18.50 0.91 4.43
C GLN A 102 17.66 1.37 3.24
N ARG A 103 18.16 2.38 2.53
CA ARG A 103 17.53 2.81 1.28
C ARG A 103 17.46 1.64 0.28
N GLY A 104 16.28 1.41 -0.27
CA GLY A 104 15.99 0.33 -1.22
C GLY A 104 15.59 -0.98 -0.55
N GLU A 105 15.17 -0.96 0.72
CA GLU A 105 14.62 -2.13 1.37
C GLU A 105 13.16 -2.39 0.95
N VAL A 106 12.76 -3.65 1.04
CA VAL A 106 11.38 -4.08 0.83
C VAL A 106 10.80 -4.44 2.19
N HIS A 107 9.64 -3.87 2.49
CA HIS A 107 8.89 -4.14 3.71
C HIS A 107 7.63 -4.92 3.36
N VAL A 108 7.44 -6.06 4.02
CA VAL A 108 6.19 -6.84 3.93
C VAL A 108 5.18 -6.20 4.86
N ILE A 109 4.04 -5.79 4.32
CA ILE A 109 2.99 -5.10 5.05
C ILE A 109 1.70 -5.91 5.16
N ASN A 110 1.53 -6.91 4.29
CA ASN A 110 0.31 -7.69 4.15
C ASN A 110 0.64 -9.09 3.61
N ILE A 111 0.01 -10.13 4.18
CA ILE A 111 0.05 -11.49 3.65
C ILE A 111 -1.38 -12.04 3.68
N ASP A 112 -1.94 -12.36 2.52
CA ASP A 112 -3.30 -12.91 2.36
C ASP A 112 -4.41 -12.09 3.07
N GLY A 113 -4.22 -10.77 3.17
CA GLY A 113 -5.13 -9.85 3.83
C GLY A 113 -4.88 -9.65 5.33
N GLU A 114 -3.98 -10.42 5.96
CA GLU A 114 -3.51 -10.14 7.32
C GLU A 114 -2.53 -8.98 7.30
N THR A 115 -2.73 -8.01 8.20
CA THR A 115 -1.94 -6.77 8.24
C THR A 115 -1.47 -6.39 9.65
N ASP A 116 -1.85 -7.18 10.67
CA ASP A 116 -1.33 -7.04 12.03
C ASP A 116 0.14 -7.48 12.07
N VAL A 117 1.02 -6.54 12.39
CA VAL A 117 2.47 -6.74 12.33
C VAL A 117 2.93 -7.86 13.28
N ASP A 118 2.34 -7.96 14.46
CA ASP A 118 2.74 -8.95 15.45
C ASP A 118 2.28 -10.35 15.04
N ALA A 119 1.06 -10.48 14.50
CA ALA A 119 0.54 -11.73 13.94
C ALA A 119 1.39 -12.21 12.76
N LEU A 120 1.72 -11.31 11.82
CA LEU A 120 2.56 -11.61 10.67
C LEU A 120 3.96 -12.08 11.11
N ARG A 121 4.59 -11.36 12.05
CA ARG A 121 5.92 -11.73 12.57
C ARG A 121 5.91 -13.09 13.27
N ALA A 122 4.87 -13.37 14.05
CA ALA A 122 4.71 -14.65 14.73
C ALA A 122 4.49 -15.81 13.74
N ALA A 123 3.73 -15.58 12.68
CA ALA A 123 3.47 -16.57 11.64
C ALA A 123 4.66 -16.79 10.69
N HIS A 124 5.49 -15.76 10.48
CA HIS A 124 6.58 -15.78 9.50
C HIS A 124 7.93 -15.34 10.11
N PRO A 125 8.49 -16.12 11.06
CA PRO A 125 9.72 -15.76 11.76
C PRO A 125 10.94 -15.61 10.83
N ASP A 126 10.96 -16.35 9.71
CA ASP A 126 12.07 -16.30 8.74
C ASP A 126 12.21 -14.93 8.04
N ILE A 127 11.12 -14.15 7.98
CA ILE A 127 11.08 -12.82 7.37
C ILE A 127 10.66 -11.72 8.36
N GLU A 128 10.68 -11.99 9.67
CA GLU A 128 10.28 -11.06 10.73
C GLU A 128 10.92 -9.67 10.55
N SER A 129 12.22 -9.64 10.26
CA SER A 129 13.00 -8.41 10.04
C SER A 129 12.54 -7.57 8.84
N ARG A 130 11.75 -8.13 7.93
CA ARG A 130 11.17 -7.45 6.77
C ARG A 130 9.73 -7.03 6.99
N ILE A 131 9.07 -7.50 8.04
CA ILE A 131 7.67 -7.15 8.34
C ILE A 131 7.66 -5.85 9.15
N ASN A 132 7.13 -4.78 8.56
CA ASN A 132 7.01 -3.47 9.20
C ASN A 132 5.94 -2.63 8.50
N ARG A 133 5.20 -1.80 9.24
CA ARG A 133 4.19 -0.88 8.70
C ARG A 133 4.35 0.52 9.27
N LEU A 134 3.97 1.52 8.49
CA LEU A 134 3.90 2.93 8.91
C LEU A 134 2.53 3.29 9.49
N TRP A 135 1.52 2.46 9.23
CA TRP A 135 0.13 2.76 9.56
C TRP A 135 -0.69 1.53 9.94
N GLU A 136 -1.44 1.69 11.02
CA GLU A 136 -2.59 0.86 11.39
C GLU A 136 -3.83 1.76 11.41
N TYR A 137 -4.94 1.29 10.86
CA TYR A 137 -6.18 2.05 10.66
C TYR A 137 -7.43 1.23 10.91
#